data_AF-A0A920CMU2-F1
#
_entry.id   AF-A0A920CMU2-F1
#
_cell.length_a   1.000
_cell.length_b   1.000
_cell.length_c   1.000
_cell.angle_alpha   90.00
_cell.angle_beta   90.00
_cell.angle_gamma   90.00
#
_symmetry.space_group_name_H-M   'P 1'
#
loop_
_entity.id
_entity.type
_entity.pdbx_description
1 polymer ?
#
loop_
_entity_poly.entity_id
_entity_poly.type
_entity_poly.pdbx_seq_one_letter_code
_entity_poly.pdbx_strand_id
1 'polypeptide(L)'
;MNFAFVAVMFLHILGTLALGFYVLLPLVLGKVGKLSLAAQEGTVSAVKTLNTYAQIALVLQLLTGGYLMTFRDYSVTWMVIVIVLFLAIGALSGMMGKPLRVAIEGIRSKKGFQEVAGKLRVFSSLLCVCVLLITFFMVYRAI
;
A
#
# COMPACT_ATOMS: atom_id res chain seq x y z
N MET A 1 19.56 22.88 9.73
CA MET A 1 18.97 21.82 8.87
C MET A 1 18.77 22.43 7.48
N ASN A 2 19.32 21.83 6.41
CA ASN A 2 19.19 22.40 5.05
C ASN A 2 17.73 22.29 4.58
N PHE A 3 17.22 23.32 3.89
CA PHE A 3 15.88 23.36 3.32
C PHE A 3 15.53 22.11 2.49
N ALA A 4 16.49 21.61 1.70
CA ALA A 4 16.31 20.40 0.90
C ALA A 4 15.97 19.16 1.75
N PHE A 5 16.62 19.00 2.91
CA PHE A 5 16.34 17.90 3.83
C PHE A 5 14.91 18.00 4.40
N VAL A 6 14.49 19.20 4.82
CA VAL A 6 13.14 19.44 5.37
C VAL A 6 12.08 19.11 4.33
N ALA A 7 12.25 19.59 3.10
CA ALA A 7 11.32 19.35 2.00
C ALA A 7 11.19 17.85 1.68
N VAL A 8 12.32 17.14 1.60
CA VAL A 8 12.31 15.69 1.34
C VAL A 8 11.71 14.90 2.50
N MET A 9 12.01 15.28 3.75
CA MET A 9 11.40 14.66 4.94
C MET A 9 9.88 14.85 4.95
N PHE A 10 9.39 16.04 4.61
CA PHE A 10 7.96 16.29 4.49
C PHE A 10 7.31 15.40 3.43
N LEU A 11 7.91 15.30 2.24
CA LEU A 11 7.43 14.40 1.19
C LEU A 11 7.46 12.92 1.62
N HIS A 12 8.49 12.50 2.35
CA HIS A 12 8.59 11.15 2.90
C HIS A 12 7.49 10.86 3.94
N ILE A 13 7.14 11.83 4.79
CA ILE A 13 6.03 11.66 5.73
C ILE A 13 4.70 11.60 4.96
N LEU A 14 4.52 12.44 3.95
CA LEU A 14 3.31 12.45 3.12
C LEU A 14 3.13 11.11 2.37
N GLY A 15 4.21 10.53 1.85
CA GLY A 15 4.18 9.21 1.24
C GLY A 15 3.81 8.11 2.25
N THR A 16 4.34 8.14 3.48
CA THR A 16 3.92 7.23 4.56
C THR A 16 2.41 7.32 4.82
N LEU A 17 1.86 8.54 4.92
CA LEU A 17 0.43 8.74 5.16
C LEU A 17 -0.44 8.15 4.05
N ALA A 18 -0.03 8.30 2.79
CA ALA A 18 -0.72 7.70 1.66
C ALA A 18 -0.72 6.15 1.72
N LEU A 19 0.36 5.54 2.20
CA LEU A 19 0.43 4.08 2.41
C LEU A 19 -0.43 3.60 3.58
N GLY A 20 -0.80 4.48 4.51
CA GLY A 20 -1.67 4.16 5.66
C GLY A 20 -3.04 3.58 5.26
N PHE A 21 -3.51 3.88 4.05
CA PHE A 21 -4.69 3.25 3.45
C PHE A 21 -4.64 1.70 3.48
N TYR A 22 -3.47 1.09 3.24
CA TYR A 22 -3.33 -0.36 3.22
C TYR A 22 -3.58 -1.01 4.58
N VAL A 23 -3.42 -0.27 5.68
CA VAL A 23 -3.70 -0.78 7.04
C VAL A 23 -5.19 -1.07 7.22
N LEU A 24 -6.06 -0.23 6.65
CA LEU A 24 -7.52 -0.37 6.76
C LEU A 24 -8.11 -1.27 5.68
N LEU A 25 -7.36 -1.52 4.60
CA LEU A 25 -7.83 -2.25 3.44
C LEU A 25 -8.43 -3.65 3.72
N PRO A 26 -7.86 -4.52 4.59
CA PRO A 26 -8.47 -5.82 4.88
C PRO A 26 -9.84 -5.70 5.58
N LEU A 27 -10.05 -4.65 6.38
CA LEU A 27 -11.33 -4.39 7.04
C LEU A 27 -12.40 -3.95 6.02
N VAL A 28 -12.00 -3.12 5.06
CA VAL A 28 -12.88 -2.64 3.99
C VAL A 28 -13.26 -3.82 3.07
N LEU A 29 -12.28 -4.48 2.46
CA LEU A 29 -12.53 -5.58 1.52
C LEU A 29 -13.16 -6.81 2.17
N GLY A 30 -12.95 -7.02 3.47
CA GLY A 30 -13.60 -8.06 4.25
C GLY A 30 -15.13 -7.90 4.34
N LYS A 31 -15.64 -6.67 4.20
CA LYS A 31 -17.08 -6.35 4.31
C LYS A 31 -17.78 -6.17 2.96
N VAL A 32 -17.05 -5.94 1.87
CA VAL A 32 -17.61 -5.63 0.53
C VAL A 32 -18.66 -6.65 0.08
N GLY A 33 -18.40 -7.95 0.24
CA GLY A 33 -19.32 -8.99 -0.23
C GLY A 33 -20.71 -8.99 0.43
N LYS A 34 -20.91 -8.24 1.53
CA LYS A 34 -22.20 -8.09 2.22
C LYS A 34 -23.00 -6.86 1.77
N LEU A 35 -22.41 -6.01 0.92
CA LEU A 35 -23.04 -4.77 0.47
C LEU A 35 -23.94 -5.01 -0.75
N SER A 36 -24.84 -4.06 -1.04
CA SER A 36 -25.58 -4.03 -2.31
C SER A 36 -24.63 -3.91 -3.51
N LEU A 37 -25.04 -4.34 -4.70
CA LEU A 37 -24.18 -4.30 -5.90
C LEU A 37 -23.65 -2.89 -6.19
N ALA A 38 -24.48 -1.85 -6.05
CA ALA A 38 -24.05 -0.46 -6.22
C ALA A 38 -22.97 -0.04 -5.20
N ALA A 39 -23.13 -0.42 -3.93
CA ALA A 39 -22.15 -0.14 -2.89
C ALA A 39 -20.86 -0.96 -3.05
N GLN A 40 -20.94 -2.19 -3.57
CA GLN A 40 -19.78 -2.99 -3.95
C GLN A 40 -18.97 -2.27 -5.05
N GLU A 41 -19.63 -1.83 -6.13
CA GLU A 41 -18.96 -1.15 -7.23
C GLU A 41 -18.25 0.12 -6.75
N GLY A 42 -18.96 0.97 -6.00
CA GLY A 42 -18.39 2.21 -5.45
C GLY A 42 -17.17 1.94 -4.57
N THR A 43 -17.27 0.96 -3.66
CA THR A 43 -16.18 0.62 -2.73
C THR A 43 -14.96 0.07 -3.47
N VAL A 44 -15.16 -0.89 -4.39
CA VAL A 44 -14.04 -1.50 -5.14
C VAL A 44 -13.40 -0.49 -6.09
N SER A 45 -14.19 0.39 -6.72
CA SER A 45 -13.69 1.48 -7.55
C SER A 45 -12.81 2.45 -6.74
N ALA A 46 -13.28 2.86 -5.55
CA ALA A 46 -12.50 3.70 -4.65
C ALA A 46 -11.18 3.02 -4.23
N VAL A 47 -11.24 1.74 -3.85
CA VAL A 47 -10.04 0.94 -3.51
C VAL A 47 -9.06 0.87 -4.69
N LYS A 48 -9.54 0.67 -5.92
CA LYS A 48 -8.69 0.65 -7.12
C LYS A 48 -7.97 1.98 -7.32
N THR A 49 -8.68 3.09 -7.18
CA THR A 49 -8.11 4.44 -7.32
C THR A 49 -7.09 4.72 -6.22
N LEU A 50 -7.42 4.42 -4.97
CA LEU A 50 -6.52 4.60 -3.83
C LEU A 50 -5.26 3.72 -3.95
N ASN A 51 -5.39 2.49 -4.44
CA ASN A 51 -4.25 1.61 -4.71
C ASN A 51 -3.29 2.23 -5.73
N THR A 52 -3.80 2.85 -6.80
CA THR A 52 -2.95 3.57 -7.77
C THR A 52 -2.22 4.75 -7.12
N TYR A 53 -2.91 5.57 -6.33
CA TYR A 53 -2.26 6.69 -5.63
C TYR A 53 -1.24 6.22 -4.61
N ALA A 54 -1.53 5.14 -3.89
CA ALA A 54 -0.60 4.53 -2.95
C ALA A 54 0.65 3.97 -3.66
N GLN A 55 0.54 3.46 -4.89
CA GLN A 55 1.72 3.06 -5.68
C GLN A 55 2.59 4.25 -6.09
N ILE A 56 1.98 5.36 -6.51
CA ILE A 56 2.71 6.59 -6.83
C ILE A 56 3.43 7.10 -5.57
N ALA A 57 2.72 7.12 -4.44
CA ALA A 57 3.29 7.47 -3.15
C ALA A 57 4.41 6.51 -2.73
N LEU A 58 4.30 5.20 -3.00
CA LEU A 58 5.34 4.21 -2.73
C LEU A 58 6.64 4.52 -3.48
N VAL A 59 6.54 4.91 -4.77
CA VAL A 59 7.71 5.30 -5.56
C VAL A 59 8.36 6.56 -4.97
N LEU A 60 7.55 7.57 -4.66
CA LEU A 60 8.04 8.78 -3.98
C LEU A 60 8.69 8.45 -2.64
N GLN A 61 8.11 7.52 -1.88
CA GLN A 61 8.60 7.08 -0.59
C GLN A 61 9.96 6.40 -0.69
N LEU A 62 10.14 5.54 -1.70
CA LEU A 62 11.41 4.84 -1.93
C LEU A 62 12.51 5.84 -2.33
N LEU A 63 12.21 6.79 -3.22
CA LEU A 63 13.17 7.81 -3.67
C LEU A 63 13.57 8.76 -2.53
N THR A 64 12.58 9.28 -1.80
CA THR A 64 12.82 10.17 -0.65
C THR A 64 13.54 9.43 0.48
N GLY A 65 13.17 8.19 0.77
CA GLY A 65 13.84 7.34 1.76
C GLY A 65 15.29 7.07 1.38
N GLY A 66 15.56 6.70 0.13
CA GLY A 66 16.92 6.50 -0.38
C GLY A 66 17.78 7.76 -0.27
N TYR A 67 17.22 8.94 -0.56
CA TYR A 67 17.91 10.21 -0.33
C TYR A 67 18.19 10.46 1.16
N LEU A 68 17.20 10.24 2.04
CA LEU A 68 17.38 10.42 3.49
C LEU A 68 18.40 9.44 4.09
N MET A 69 18.58 8.26 3.47
CA MET A 69 19.60 7.30 3.87
C MET A 69 21.03 7.82 3.70
N THR A 70 21.28 8.79 2.81
CA THR A 70 22.64 9.33 2.59
C THR A 70 23.11 10.28 3.70
N PHE A 71 22.22 10.65 4.64
CA PHE A 71 22.52 11.63 5.69
C PHE A 71 22.89 11.01 7.04
N ARG A 72 22.82 9.68 7.18
CA ARG A 72 23.13 8.98 8.42
C ARG A 72 23.66 7.59 8.14
N ASP A 73 24.34 7.03 9.13
CA ASP A 73 24.77 5.64 9.10
C ASP A 73 23.61 4.73 9.52
N TYR A 74 23.18 3.86 8.61
CA TYR A 74 22.18 2.82 8.85
C TYR A 74 22.84 1.45 8.75
N SER A 75 22.33 0.46 9.50
CA SER A 75 22.83 -0.91 9.40
C SER A 75 22.50 -1.48 8.00
N VAL A 76 23.43 -2.23 7.40
CA VAL A 76 23.22 -2.88 6.10
C VAL A 76 22.02 -3.83 6.18
N THR A 77 21.88 -4.55 7.30
CA THR A 77 20.75 -5.45 7.57
C THR A 77 19.41 -4.71 7.49
N TRP A 78 19.29 -3.57 8.18
CA TRP A 78 18.08 -2.75 8.14
C TRP A 78 17.76 -2.24 6.74
N MET A 79 18.77 -1.76 6.01
CA MET A 79 18.60 -1.28 4.64
C MET A 79 18.04 -2.37 3.73
N VAL A 80 18.59 -3.59 3.80
CA VAL A 80 18.11 -4.74 3.03
C VAL A 80 16.66 -5.06 3.38
N ILE A 81 16.32 -5.13 4.67
CA ILE A 81 14.94 -5.41 5.12
C ILE A 81 13.96 -4.37 4.57
N VAL A 82 14.27 -3.08 4.72
CA VAL A 82 13.39 -1.99 4.26
C VAL A 82 13.22 -2.01 2.75
N ILE A 83 14.28 -2.21 1.97
CA ILE A 83 14.21 -2.28 0.50
C ILE A 83 13.35 -3.48 0.08
N VAL A 84 13.56 -4.65 0.67
CA VAL A 84 12.75 -5.85 0.38
C VAL A 84 11.27 -5.61 0.69
N LEU A 85 10.96 -4.95 1.81
CA LEU A 85 9.57 -4.60 2.16
C LEU A 85 8.96 -3.62 1.16
N PHE A 86 9.70 -2.60 0.68
CA PHE A 86 9.22 -1.71 -0.39
C PHE A 86 8.87 -2.49 -1.66
N LEU A 87 9.75 -3.39 -2.09
CA LEU A 87 9.53 -4.22 -3.28
C LEU A 87 8.34 -5.17 -3.09
N ALA A 88 8.20 -5.75 -1.91
CA ALA A 88 7.05 -6.60 -1.59
C ALA A 88 5.72 -5.81 -1.66
N ILE A 89 5.66 -4.61 -1.08
CA ILE A 89 4.48 -3.74 -1.18
C ILE A 89 4.19 -3.37 -2.63
N GLY A 90 5.22 -3.02 -3.41
CA GLY A 90 5.09 -2.70 -4.83
C GLY A 90 4.53 -3.87 -5.65
N ALA A 91 5.09 -5.06 -5.45
CA ALA A 91 4.64 -6.28 -6.14
C ALA A 91 3.20 -6.66 -5.76
N LEU A 92 2.88 -6.68 -4.46
CA LEU A 92 1.55 -7.04 -3.97
C LEU A 92 0.48 -6.04 -4.41
N SER A 93 0.75 -4.74 -4.30
CA SER A 93 -0.18 -3.70 -4.74
C SER A 93 -0.37 -3.70 -6.25
N GLY A 94 0.70 -3.95 -7.02
CA GLY A 94 0.66 -4.11 -8.47
C GLY A 94 -0.21 -5.29 -8.89
N MET A 95 0.04 -6.47 -8.31
CA MET A 95 -0.73 -7.69 -8.58
C MET A 95 -2.21 -7.55 -8.18
N MET A 96 -2.53 -6.78 -7.14
CA MET A 96 -3.90 -6.52 -6.70
C MET A 96 -4.72 -5.71 -7.72
N GLY A 97 -4.09 -4.97 -8.62
CA GLY A 97 -4.80 -4.18 -9.64
C GLY A 97 -5.70 -5.02 -10.56
N LYS A 98 -5.24 -6.21 -10.97
CA LYS A 98 -6.01 -7.13 -11.82
C LYS A 98 -7.30 -7.65 -11.15
N PRO A 99 -7.27 -8.28 -9.95
CA PRO A 99 -8.49 -8.74 -9.29
C PRO A 99 -9.44 -7.59 -8.92
N LEU A 100 -8.95 -6.37 -8.67
CA LEU A 100 -9.82 -5.20 -8.48
C LEU A 100 -10.59 -4.84 -9.75
N ARG A 101 -9.94 -4.90 -10.91
CA ARG A 101 -10.60 -4.69 -12.20
C ARG A 101 -11.64 -5.78 -12.49
N VAL A 102 -11.27 -7.04 -12.29
CA VAL A 102 -12.19 -8.19 -12.49
C VAL A 102 -13.38 -8.11 -11.53
N ALA A 103 -13.18 -7.69 -10.29
CA ALA A 103 -14.28 -7.46 -9.34
C ALA A 103 -15.30 -6.45 -9.87
N ILE A 104 -14.83 -5.30 -10.38
CA ILE A 104 -15.71 -4.25 -10.93
C ILE A 104 -16.50 -4.79 -12.13
N GLU A 105 -15.84 -5.49 -13.05
CA GLU A 105 -16.47 -6.10 -14.22
C GLU A 105 -17.54 -7.14 -13.79
N GLY A 106 -17.22 -8.02 -12.83
CA GLY A 106 -18.15 -9.00 -12.28
C GLY A 106 -19.37 -8.39 -11.59
N ILE A 107 -19.18 -7.30 -10.84
CA ILE A 107 -20.27 -6.56 -10.19
C ILE A 107 -21.20 -5.93 -11.24
N ARG A 108 -20.64 -5.29 -12.28
CA ARG A 108 -21.41 -4.69 -13.38
C ARG A 108 -22.21 -5.72 -14.18
N SER A 109 -21.67 -6.92 -14.35
CA SER A 109 -22.35 -8.05 -14.99
C SER A 109 -23.32 -8.80 -14.05
N LYS A 110 -23.62 -8.27 -12.86
CA LYS A 110 -24.49 -8.90 -11.84
C LYS A 110 -24.02 -10.28 -11.36
N LYS A 111 -22.75 -10.65 -11.62
CA LYS A 111 -22.11 -11.87 -11.11
C LYS A 111 -21.56 -11.70 -9.69
N GLY A 112 -21.40 -10.45 -9.25
CA GLY A 112 -21.01 -10.08 -7.89
C GLY A 112 -19.51 -10.16 -7.59
N PHE A 113 -19.13 -9.89 -6.35
CA PHE A 113 -17.74 -9.77 -5.87
C PHE A 113 -17.04 -11.11 -5.55
N GLN A 114 -17.79 -12.22 -5.45
CA GLN A 114 -17.33 -13.43 -4.76
C GLN A 114 -16.19 -14.16 -5.48
N GLU A 115 -16.13 -14.10 -6.80
CA GLU A 115 -15.13 -14.81 -7.63
C GLU A 115 -13.68 -14.42 -7.26
N VAL A 116 -13.45 -13.16 -6.88
CA VAL A 116 -12.11 -12.63 -6.56
C VAL A 116 -11.95 -12.19 -5.11
N ALA A 117 -13.00 -12.35 -4.29
CA ALA A 117 -13.02 -11.92 -2.89
C ALA A 117 -11.87 -12.52 -2.08
N GLY A 118 -11.59 -13.81 -2.26
CA GLY A 118 -10.50 -14.51 -1.57
C GLY A 118 -9.13 -13.90 -1.89
N LYS A 119 -8.83 -13.67 -3.18
CA LYS A 119 -7.58 -13.06 -3.63
C LYS A 119 -7.40 -11.65 -3.09
N LEU A 120 -8.46 -10.84 -3.15
CA LEU A 120 -8.45 -9.46 -2.64
C LEU A 120 -8.26 -9.42 -1.11
N ARG A 121 -8.83 -10.37 -0.37
CA ARG A 121 -8.60 -10.50 1.08
C ARG A 121 -7.14 -10.86 1.41
N VAL A 122 -6.54 -11.78 0.65
CA VAL A 122 -5.14 -12.16 0.86
C VAL A 122 -4.21 -10.99 0.56
N PHE A 123 -4.34 -10.35 -0.61
CA PHE A 123 -3.49 -9.21 -0.96
C PHE A 123 -3.61 -8.05 0.02
N SER A 124 -4.83 -7.70 0.44
CA SER A 124 -5.03 -6.64 1.43
C SER A 124 -4.44 -6.96 2.79
N SER A 125 -4.53 -8.22 3.23
CA SER A 125 -3.92 -8.65 4.50
C SER A 125 -2.39 -8.61 4.43
N LEU A 126 -1.80 -9.12 3.34
CA LEU A 126 -0.35 -9.06 3.14
C LEU A 126 0.16 -7.63 3.05
N LEU A 127 -0.53 -6.75 2.31
CA LEU A 127 -0.18 -5.33 2.23
C LEU A 127 -0.26 -4.65 3.59
N CYS A 128 -1.30 -4.91 4.38
CA CYS A 128 -1.42 -4.40 5.73
C CYS A 128 -0.23 -4.82 6.60
N VAL A 129 0.12 -6.13 6.60
CA VAL A 129 1.27 -6.64 7.35
C VAL A 129 2.57 -6.00 6.89
N CYS A 130 2.83 -5.93 5.58
CA CYS A 130 4.05 -5.32 5.05
C CYS A 130 4.16 -3.83 5.42
N VAL A 131 3.05 -3.08 5.39
CA VAL A 131 3.02 -1.66 5.78
C VAL A 131 3.24 -1.49 7.28
N LEU A 132 2.71 -2.37 8.13
CA LEU A 132 2.99 -2.35 9.57
C LEU A 132 4.46 -2.67 9.86
N LEU A 133 5.02 -3.70 9.21
CA LEU A 133 6.43 -4.07 9.36
C LEU A 133 7.37 -2.96 8.91
N ILE A 134 7.14 -2.37 7.73
CA ILE A 134 8.03 -1.30 7.25
C ILE A 134 7.93 -0.07 8.15
N THR A 135 6.74 0.28 8.64
CA THR A 135 6.55 1.39 9.59
C THR A 135 7.29 1.13 10.90
N PHE A 136 7.25 -0.11 11.41
CA PHE A 136 8.02 -0.53 12.57
C PHE A 136 9.53 -0.32 12.34
N PHE A 137 10.08 -0.83 11.23
CA PHE A 137 11.50 -0.67 10.93
C PHE A 137 11.90 0.79 10.71
N MET A 138 11.04 1.64 10.15
CA MET A 138 11.31 3.08 10.02
C MET A 138 11.50 3.77 11.38
N VAL A 139 10.87 3.28 12.44
CA VAL A 139 11.07 3.76 13.82
C VAL A 139 12.31 3.13 14.45
N TYR A 140 12.47 1.81 14.33
CA TYR A 140 13.55 1.03 14.94
C TYR A 140 14.73 0.82 13.98
N ARG A 141 15.43 1.91 13.68
CA ARG A 141 16.54 1.97 12.69
C ARG A 141 17.89 1.36 13.14
N ALA A 142 18.00 0.91 14.38
CA ALA A 142 19.26 0.42 14.98
C ALA A 142 19.39 -1.11 14.97
N ILE A 143 18.40 -1.81 14.41
CA ILE A 143 18.35 -3.27 14.29
C ILE A 143 19.13 -3.73 13.05
#